data_AF-A0A969CRD1-F1
#
_entry.id   AF-A0A969CRD1-F1
#
_cell.length_a   1.000
_cell.length_b   1.000
_cell.length_c   1.000
_cell.angle_alpha   90.00
_cell.angle_beta   90.00
_cell.angle_gamma   90.00
#
_symmetry.space_group_name_H-M   'P 1'
#
loop_
_entity.id
_entity.type
_entity.pdbx_description
1 polymer ?
#
loop_
_entity_poly.entity_id
_entity_poly.type
_entity_poly.pdbx_seq_one_letter_code
_entity_poly.pdbx_strand_id
1 'polypeptide(L)'
;MIFHVYVAKLILYILFKDYDQALHNAVLAEKYSENAIASIYIPIHAFYHTLALLLNYEVATVQNQKIYLKTINKYIKKLKIWAKHSPSNYQSKYFLATAERFKLRKQNIKAMEYYDFAIDAAEKSNNHFEAALSNELAAEFYFSLDKSKIAEAYIKESHSKYLLWGALSKVQDLEIRYPQIFKIYQNDYDFNTNETIRSVSTSKSNLSKLDSLTILKASQAISEEIVLDKLLDKLMKILIESAGAQTGALILSRESQLEIVASSSIDSDNLTLHPSIPIEQTSLVPVSIISYVARAQENYCIKKRN
;
A
#
# COMPACT_ATOMS: atom_id res chain seq x y z
N MET A 1 -6.61 -28.83 9.26
CA MET A 1 -5.89 -28.42 8.03
C MET A 1 -6.83 -27.99 6.90
N ILE A 2 -7.80 -28.83 6.49
CA ILE A 2 -8.71 -28.57 5.35
C ILE A 2 -9.48 -27.23 5.44
N PHE A 3 -10.03 -26.89 6.61
CA PHE A 3 -10.72 -25.60 6.83
C PHE A 3 -9.85 -24.39 6.46
N HIS A 4 -8.59 -24.40 6.87
CA HIS A 4 -7.68 -23.25 6.74
C HIS A 4 -7.31 -23.02 5.26
N VAL A 5 -7.15 -24.10 4.50
CA VAL A 5 -6.91 -24.05 3.05
C VAL A 5 -8.08 -23.39 2.32
N TYR A 6 -9.31 -23.77 2.66
CA TYR A 6 -10.50 -23.14 2.05
C TYR A 6 -10.66 -21.68 2.44
N VAL A 7 -10.32 -21.30 3.68
CA VAL A 7 -10.30 -19.89 4.10
C VAL A 7 -9.24 -19.10 3.34
N ALA A 8 -8.03 -19.65 3.15
CA ALA A 8 -6.98 -18.99 2.37
C ALA A 8 -7.41 -18.80 0.90
N LYS A 9 -8.01 -19.82 0.28
CA LYS A 9 -8.58 -19.72 -1.08
C LYS A 9 -9.69 -18.68 -1.15
N LEU A 10 -10.60 -18.66 -0.18
CA LEU A 10 -11.64 -17.65 -0.07
C LEU A 10 -11.04 -16.22 -0.06
N ILE A 11 -10.04 -15.97 0.78
CA ILE A 11 -9.38 -14.66 0.85
C ILE A 11 -8.74 -14.30 -0.50
N LEU A 12 -8.01 -15.25 -1.10
CA LEU A 12 -7.36 -15.05 -2.40
C LEU A 12 -8.37 -14.66 -3.48
N TYR A 13 -9.47 -15.41 -3.58
CA TYR A 13 -10.50 -15.15 -4.58
C TYR A 13 -11.24 -13.83 -4.35
N ILE A 14 -11.44 -13.41 -3.09
CA ILE A 14 -11.95 -12.06 -2.78
C ILE A 14 -10.98 -11.00 -3.30
N LEU A 15 -9.69 -11.14 -3.04
CA LEU A 15 -8.68 -10.16 -3.47
C LEU A 15 -8.63 -10.01 -4.99
N PHE A 16 -8.71 -11.11 -5.73
CA PHE A 16 -8.64 -11.08 -7.20
C PHE A 16 -10.02 -10.98 -7.88
N LYS A 17 -11.07 -10.69 -7.09
CA LYS A 17 -12.44 -10.45 -7.54
C LYS A 17 -13.11 -11.61 -8.26
N ASP A 18 -12.69 -12.84 -7.98
CA ASP A 18 -13.39 -14.06 -8.41
C ASP A 18 -14.40 -14.45 -7.32
N TYR A 19 -15.51 -13.71 -7.27
CA TYR A 19 -16.45 -13.82 -6.16
C TYR A 19 -17.23 -15.15 -6.16
N ASP A 20 -17.44 -15.77 -7.33
CA ASP A 20 -18.04 -17.10 -7.43
C ASP A 20 -17.15 -18.17 -6.78
N GLN A 21 -15.85 -18.18 -7.07
CA GLN A 21 -14.92 -19.08 -6.40
C GLN A 21 -14.75 -18.74 -4.92
N ALA A 22 -14.77 -17.46 -4.55
CA ALA A 22 -14.76 -17.04 -3.16
C ALA A 22 -15.94 -17.67 -2.40
N LEU A 23 -17.16 -17.52 -2.91
CA LEU A 23 -18.36 -18.06 -2.27
C LEU A 23 -18.35 -19.59 -2.21
N HIS A 24 -17.91 -20.25 -3.29
CA HIS A 24 -17.74 -21.71 -3.30
C HIS A 24 -16.83 -22.19 -2.17
N ASN A 25 -15.66 -21.56 -2.01
CA ASN A 25 -14.69 -21.92 -0.97
C ASN A 25 -15.19 -21.52 0.43
N ALA A 26 -15.99 -20.45 0.56
CA ALA A 26 -16.61 -20.09 1.83
C ALA A 26 -17.60 -21.16 2.33
N VAL A 27 -18.43 -21.69 1.42
CA VAL A 27 -19.36 -22.78 1.72
C VAL A 27 -18.62 -24.07 2.05
N LEU A 28 -17.54 -24.39 1.32
CA LEU A 28 -16.70 -25.54 1.65
C LEU A 28 -16.04 -25.39 3.02
N ALA A 29 -15.48 -24.21 3.34
CA ALA A 29 -14.92 -23.94 4.66
C ALA A 29 -15.97 -24.13 5.77
N GLU A 30 -17.20 -23.65 5.59
CA GLU A 30 -18.25 -23.78 6.60
C GLU A 30 -18.54 -25.26 6.95
N LYS A 31 -18.51 -26.17 5.96
CA LYS A 31 -18.68 -27.62 6.19
C LYS A 31 -17.65 -28.23 7.13
N TYR A 32 -16.45 -27.64 7.20
CA TYR A 32 -15.35 -28.13 8.05
C TYR A 32 -15.15 -27.28 9.32
N SER A 33 -16.03 -26.31 9.57
CA SER A 33 -15.86 -25.35 10.67
C SER A 33 -15.99 -25.97 12.07
N GLU A 34 -16.78 -27.04 12.20
CA GLU A 34 -16.93 -27.80 13.47
C GLU A 34 -15.63 -28.47 13.91
N ASN A 35 -14.74 -28.80 12.96
CA ASN A 35 -13.42 -29.37 13.26
C ASN A 35 -12.36 -28.28 13.55
N ALA A 36 -12.75 -27.02 13.59
CA ALA A 36 -11.89 -25.86 13.83
C ALA A 36 -12.45 -24.96 14.95
N ILE A 37 -13.25 -25.51 15.86
CA ILE A 37 -13.77 -24.80 17.03
C ILE A 37 -12.59 -24.18 17.80
N ALA A 38 -12.76 -22.92 18.20
CA ALA A 38 -11.74 -22.06 18.83
C ALA A 38 -10.55 -21.61 17.96
N SER A 39 -10.54 -21.90 16.64
CA SER A 39 -9.53 -21.33 15.73
C SER A 39 -9.74 -19.84 15.50
N ILE A 40 -8.63 -19.08 15.43
CA ILE A 40 -8.62 -17.67 15.00
C ILE A 40 -9.19 -17.48 13.58
N TYR A 41 -9.26 -18.55 12.78
CA TYR A 41 -9.83 -18.53 11.45
C TYR A 41 -11.36 -18.53 11.44
N ILE A 42 -12.04 -18.80 12.56
CA ILE A 42 -13.51 -18.77 12.62
C ILE A 42 -14.05 -17.33 12.40
N PRO A 43 -13.56 -16.29 13.10
CA PRO A 43 -13.93 -14.92 12.78
C PRO A 43 -13.51 -14.46 11.39
N ILE A 44 -12.36 -14.93 10.90
CA ILE A 44 -11.84 -14.60 9.56
C ILE A 44 -12.78 -15.17 8.49
N HIS A 45 -13.14 -16.45 8.59
CA HIS A 45 -14.11 -17.09 7.71
C HIS A 45 -15.45 -16.36 7.72
N ALA A 46 -15.99 -16.05 8.91
CA ALA A 46 -17.26 -15.34 9.03
C ALA A 46 -17.24 -13.98 8.30
N PHE A 47 -16.13 -13.24 8.39
CA PHE A 47 -15.96 -11.98 7.67
C PHE A 47 -15.90 -12.18 6.15
N TYR A 48 -14.98 -13.00 5.64
CA TYR A 48 -14.83 -13.17 4.20
C TYR A 48 -16.02 -13.91 3.54
N HIS A 49 -16.68 -14.81 4.27
CA HIS A 49 -17.93 -15.41 3.79
C HIS A 49 -19.04 -14.36 3.69
N THR A 50 -19.12 -13.42 4.64
CA THR A 50 -20.05 -12.30 4.54
C THR A 50 -19.77 -11.44 3.31
N LEU A 51 -18.50 -11.13 3.03
CA LEU A 51 -18.14 -10.38 1.83
C LEU A 51 -18.49 -11.14 0.55
N ALA A 52 -18.17 -12.43 0.44
CA ALA A 52 -18.53 -13.24 -0.72
C ALA A 52 -20.05 -13.23 -0.97
N LEU A 53 -20.86 -13.37 0.07
CA LEU A 53 -22.32 -13.31 -0.05
C LEU A 53 -22.83 -11.92 -0.49
N LEU A 54 -22.20 -10.84 -0.03
CA LEU A 54 -22.56 -9.48 -0.40
C LEU A 54 -22.18 -9.17 -1.85
N LEU A 55 -20.99 -9.60 -2.28
CA LEU A 55 -20.44 -9.34 -3.61
C LEU A 55 -21.10 -10.18 -4.71
N ASN A 56 -21.59 -11.38 -4.40
CA ASN A 56 -22.41 -12.20 -5.32
C ASN A 56 -23.91 -11.93 -5.22
N TYR A 57 -24.37 -10.97 -4.41
CA TYR A 57 -25.79 -10.83 -4.10
C TYR A 57 -26.65 -10.51 -5.33
N GLU A 58 -26.20 -9.55 -6.14
CA GLU A 58 -26.98 -9.03 -7.28
C GLU A 58 -27.14 -10.06 -8.40
N VAL A 59 -26.14 -10.92 -8.59
CA VAL A 59 -26.15 -11.99 -9.61
C VAL A 59 -26.87 -13.26 -9.14
N ALA A 60 -27.19 -13.39 -7.85
CA ALA A 60 -27.84 -14.56 -7.30
C ALA A 60 -29.35 -14.61 -7.58
N THR A 61 -29.90 -15.82 -7.64
CA THR A 61 -31.35 -16.02 -7.75
C THR A 61 -32.09 -15.43 -6.53
N VAL A 62 -33.35 -15.03 -6.69
CA VAL A 62 -34.19 -14.50 -5.60
C VAL A 62 -34.25 -15.44 -4.39
N GLN A 63 -34.23 -16.75 -4.63
CA GLN A 63 -34.18 -17.76 -3.57
C GLN A 63 -32.85 -17.71 -2.81
N ASN A 64 -31.72 -17.66 -3.53
CA ASN A 64 -30.40 -17.58 -2.92
C ASN A 64 -30.18 -16.25 -2.20
N GLN A 65 -30.68 -15.14 -2.73
CA GLN A 65 -30.64 -13.83 -2.07
C GLN A 65 -31.27 -13.87 -0.67
N LYS A 66 -32.43 -14.53 -0.51
CA LYS A 66 -33.06 -14.70 0.82
C LYS A 66 -32.19 -15.52 1.77
N ILE A 67 -31.50 -16.54 1.27
CA ILE A 67 -30.56 -17.36 2.05
C ILE A 67 -29.34 -16.51 2.44
N TYR A 68 -28.79 -15.75 1.49
CA TYR A 68 -27.62 -14.89 1.71
C TYR A 68 -27.92 -13.84 2.78
N LEU A 69 -29.06 -13.15 2.71
CA LEU A 69 -29.45 -12.17 3.74
C LEU A 69 -29.51 -12.77 5.15
N LYS A 70 -30.00 -14.01 5.30
CA LYS A 70 -30.02 -14.68 6.61
C LYS A 70 -28.60 -14.87 7.14
N THR A 71 -27.70 -15.38 6.29
CA THR A 71 -26.30 -15.64 6.66
C THR A 71 -25.51 -14.35 6.92
N ILE A 72 -25.65 -13.34 6.06
CA ILE A 72 -25.06 -11.99 6.23
C ILE A 72 -25.47 -11.40 7.58
N ASN A 73 -26.76 -11.45 7.93
CA ASN A 73 -27.23 -10.90 9.20
C ASN A 73 -26.73 -11.70 10.41
N LYS A 74 -26.61 -13.03 10.31
CA LYS A 74 -26.00 -13.89 11.33
C LYS A 74 -24.54 -13.49 11.58
N TYR A 75 -23.73 -13.39 10.53
CA TYR A 75 -22.31 -13.11 10.68
C TYR A 75 -21.99 -11.66 11.06
N ILE A 76 -22.72 -10.66 10.54
CA ILE A 76 -22.54 -9.28 11.00
C ILE A 76 -22.86 -9.13 12.50
N LYS A 77 -23.86 -9.86 13.03
CA LYS A 77 -24.13 -9.88 14.48
C LYS A 77 -22.95 -10.47 15.26
N LYS A 78 -22.35 -11.57 14.78
CA LYS A 78 -21.15 -12.15 15.41
C LYS A 78 -19.93 -11.23 15.33
N LEU A 79 -19.66 -10.64 14.16
CA LEU A 79 -18.58 -9.67 13.96
C LEU A 79 -18.73 -8.47 14.90
N LYS A 80 -19.95 -7.97 15.11
CA LYS A 80 -20.22 -6.90 16.08
C LYS A 80 -19.82 -7.29 17.51
N ILE A 81 -20.14 -8.51 17.93
CA ILE A 81 -19.78 -9.02 19.25
C ILE A 81 -18.25 -9.13 19.37
N TRP A 82 -17.59 -9.73 18.37
CA TRP A 82 -16.14 -9.85 18.37
C TRP A 82 -15.43 -8.49 18.34
N ALA A 83 -15.93 -7.54 17.55
CA ALA A 83 -15.42 -6.17 17.52
C ALA A 83 -15.56 -5.46 18.88
N LYS A 84 -16.61 -5.75 19.66
CA LYS A 84 -16.76 -5.23 21.03
C LYS A 84 -15.69 -5.80 21.98
N HIS A 85 -15.36 -7.08 21.85
CA HIS A 85 -14.41 -7.75 22.75
C HIS A 85 -12.94 -7.59 22.35
N SER A 86 -12.66 -7.42 21.06
CA SER A 86 -11.29 -7.23 20.55
C SER A 86 -11.33 -6.28 19.34
N PRO A 87 -11.44 -4.96 19.59
CA PRO A 87 -11.57 -3.96 18.54
C PRO A 87 -10.43 -4.00 17.53
N SER A 88 -9.17 -4.06 18.00
CA SER A 88 -7.98 -4.09 17.14
C SER A 88 -7.96 -5.25 16.15
N ASN A 89 -8.68 -6.34 16.42
CA ASN A 89 -8.70 -7.51 15.55
C ASN A 89 -9.93 -7.56 14.62
N TYR A 90 -11.07 -7.00 15.03
CA TYR A 90 -12.35 -7.28 14.37
C TYR A 90 -13.19 -6.04 14.03
N GLN A 91 -12.81 -4.84 14.49
CA GLN A 91 -13.58 -3.63 14.28
C GLN A 91 -13.62 -3.22 12.80
N SER A 92 -12.47 -3.22 12.11
CA SER A 92 -12.36 -3.01 10.65
C SER A 92 -13.29 -3.93 9.88
N LYS A 93 -13.25 -5.24 10.17
CA LYS A 93 -14.09 -6.28 9.54
C LYS A 93 -15.58 -6.04 9.73
N TYR A 94 -15.97 -5.69 10.95
CA TYR A 94 -17.37 -5.39 11.27
C TYR A 94 -17.85 -4.16 10.48
N PHE A 95 -17.04 -3.10 10.44
CA PHE A 95 -17.39 -1.88 9.71
C PHE A 95 -17.46 -2.12 8.21
N LEU A 96 -16.47 -2.78 7.61
CA LEU A 96 -16.44 -3.06 6.17
C LEU A 96 -17.63 -3.93 5.72
N ALA A 97 -17.92 -5.02 6.44
CA ALA A 97 -19.08 -5.86 6.14
C ALA A 97 -20.41 -5.09 6.31
N THR A 98 -20.45 -4.12 7.22
CA THR A 98 -21.63 -3.27 7.41
C THR A 98 -21.76 -2.20 6.32
N ALA A 99 -20.64 -1.65 5.83
CA ALA A 99 -20.59 -0.71 4.70
C ALA A 99 -21.17 -1.35 3.43
N GLU A 100 -20.67 -2.54 3.05
CA GLU A 100 -21.18 -3.30 1.90
C GLU A 100 -22.68 -3.64 2.06
N ARG A 101 -23.14 -3.94 3.28
CA ARG A 101 -24.58 -4.14 3.53
C ARG A 101 -25.40 -2.84 3.36
N PHE A 102 -24.86 -1.68 3.72
CA PHE A 102 -25.53 -0.40 3.48
C PHE A 102 -25.57 -0.05 1.99
N LYS A 103 -24.47 -0.29 1.26
CA LYS A 103 -24.40 -0.21 -0.20
C LYS A 103 -25.46 -1.08 -0.85
N LEU A 104 -25.58 -2.36 -0.47
CA LEU A 104 -26.61 -3.27 -0.96
C LEU A 104 -28.04 -2.73 -0.74
N ARG A 105 -28.27 -2.01 0.36
CA ARG A 105 -29.56 -1.39 0.70
C ARG A 105 -29.74 0.00 0.11
N LYS A 106 -28.80 0.47 -0.72
CA LYS A 106 -28.76 1.82 -1.30
C LYS A 106 -28.78 2.94 -0.24
N GLN A 107 -28.26 2.66 0.96
CA GLN A 107 -28.12 3.64 2.05
C GLN A 107 -26.76 4.34 1.94
N ASN A 108 -26.58 5.10 0.86
CA ASN A 108 -25.27 5.60 0.41
C ASN A 108 -24.50 6.39 1.49
N ILE A 109 -25.16 7.30 2.20
CA ILE A 109 -24.51 8.11 3.25
C ILE A 109 -23.93 7.23 4.36
N LYS A 110 -24.67 6.21 4.80
CA LYS A 110 -24.20 5.28 5.82
C LYS A 110 -23.11 4.35 5.29
N ALA A 111 -23.17 3.99 4.01
CA ALA A 111 -22.12 3.19 3.38
C ALA A 111 -20.79 3.97 3.39
N MET A 112 -20.80 5.25 2.97
CA MET A 112 -19.63 6.16 3.01
C MET A 112 -19.01 6.19 4.40
N GLU A 113 -19.81 6.54 5.41
CA GLU A 113 -19.36 6.65 6.80
C GLU A 113 -18.73 5.33 7.31
N TYR A 114 -19.33 4.18 6.97
CA TYR A 114 -18.82 2.88 7.42
C TYR A 114 -17.59 2.40 6.64
N TYR A 115 -17.37 2.84 5.40
CA TYR A 115 -16.10 2.60 4.72
C TYR A 115 -14.97 3.37 5.42
N ASP A 116 -15.19 4.65 5.73
CA ASP A 116 -14.21 5.47 6.45
C ASP A 116 -13.88 4.87 7.82
N PHE A 117 -14.91 4.45 8.58
CA PHE A 117 -14.69 3.75 9.85
C PHE A 117 -13.90 2.44 9.70
N ALA A 118 -14.12 1.69 8.62
CA ALA A 118 -13.39 0.46 8.36
C ALA A 118 -11.90 0.72 8.10
N ILE A 119 -11.61 1.71 7.26
CA ILE A 119 -10.25 2.14 6.91
C ILE A 119 -9.53 2.64 8.17
N ASP A 120 -10.13 3.58 8.90
CA ASP A 120 -9.58 4.13 10.14
C ASP A 120 -9.26 3.04 11.17
N ALA A 121 -10.17 2.07 11.34
CA ALA A 121 -9.98 0.97 12.30
C ALA A 121 -8.84 0.02 11.85
N ALA A 122 -8.71 -0.23 10.55
CA ALA A 122 -7.62 -1.05 10.01
C ALA A 122 -6.27 -0.33 10.15
N GLU A 123 -6.22 0.98 9.92
CA GLU A 123 -5.00 1.77 10.09
C GLU A 123 -4.57 1.88 11.55
N LYS A 124 -5.49 2.15 12.47
CA LYS A 124 -5.21 2.18 13.92
C LYS A 124 -4.68 0.85 14.48
N SER A 125 -5.00 -0.26 13.81
CA SER A 125 -4.50 -1.59 14.14
C SER A 125 -3.26 -2.00 13.34
N ASN A 126 -2.68 -1.11 12.53
CA ASN A 126 -1.57 -1.36 11.62
C ASN A 126 -1.80 -2.53 10.65
N ASN A 127 -3.06 -2.79 10.29
CA ASN A 127 -3.42 -3.85 9.38
C ASN A 127 -3.50 -3.32 7.94
N HIS A 128 -2.34 -3.22 7.29
CA HIS A 128 -2.24 -2.70 5.92
C HIS A 128 -3.09 -3.48 4.92
N PHE A 129 -3.19 -4.80 5.10
CA PHE A 129 -3.99 -5.66 4.25
C PHE A 129 -5.48 -5.32 4.28
N GLU A 130 -6.06 -5.18 5.48
CA GLU A 130 -7.48 -4.83 5.62
C GLU A 130 -7.76 -3.38 5.26
N ALA A 131 -6.80 -2.47 5.50
CA ALA A 131 -6.89 -1.09 5.02
C ALA A 131 -6.93 -1.06 3.48
N ALA A 132 -6.06 -1.84 2.82
CA ALA A 132 -6.01 -1.91 1.36
C ALA A 132 -7.34 -2.43 0.76
N LEU A 133 -7.87 -3.53 1.31
CA LEU A 133 -9.15 -4.10 0.87
C LEU A 133 -10.32 -3.15 1.12
N SER A 134 -10.34 -2.45 2.27
CA SER A 134 -11.39 -1.48 2.59
C SER A 134 -11.37 -0.29 1.64
N ASN A 135 -10.18 0.21 1.29
CA ASN A 135 -10.00 1.25 0.28
C ASN A 135 -10.47 0.78 -1.10
N GLU A 136 -10.14 -0.45 -1.51
CA GLU A 136 -10.55 -0.99 -2.81
C GLU A 136 -12.08 -1.08 -2.94
N LEU A 137 -12.76 -1.60 -1.92
CA LEU A 137 -14.22 -1.71 -1.90
C LEU A 137 -14.91 -0.34 -1.80
N ALA A 138 -14.33 0.61 -1.06
CA ALA A 138 -14.80 1.99 -1.03
C ALA A 138 -14.68 2.65 -2.41
N ALA A 139 -13.57 2.43 -3.12
CA ALA A 139 -13.40 2.94 -4.48
C ALA A 139 -14.46 2.39 -5.43
N GLU A 140 -14.72 1.08 -5.43
CA GLU A 140 -15.80 0.48 -6.24
C GLU A 140 -17.16 1.09 -5.94
N PHE A 141 -17.45 1.33 -4.66
CA PHE A 141 -18.66 2.02 -4.25
C PHE A 141 -18.73 3.45 -4.83
N TYR A 142 -17.65 4.24 -4.75
CA TYR A 142 -17.65 5.59 -5.33
C TYR A 142 -17.70 5.58 -6.87
N PHE A 143 -17.11 4.58 -7.54
CA PHE A 143 -17.31 4.38 -8.98
C PHE A 143 -18.78 4.12 -9.31
N SER A 144 -19.48 3.30 -8.51
CA SER A 144 -20.92 3.04 -8.71
C SER A 144 -21.82 4.27 -8.51
N LEU A 145 -21.29 5.34 -7.94
CA LEU A 145 -21.97 6.63 -7.74
C LEU A 145 -21.49 7.72 -8.71
N ASP A 146 -20.72 7.36 -9.74
CA ASP A 146 -20.11 8.29 -10.70
C ASP A 146 -19.21 9.35 -10.03
N LYS A 147 -18.56 9.00 -8.92
CA LYS A 147 -17.62 9.87 -8.18
C LYS A 147 -16.16 9.48 -8.43
N SER A 148 -15.76 9.42 -9.70
CA SER A 148 -14.44 8.90 -10.12
C SER A 148 -13.26 9.54 -9.41
N LYS A 149 -13.24 10.87 -9.23
CA LYS A 149 -12.14 11.57 -8.52
C LYS A 149 -11.95 11.08 -7.09
N ILE A 150 -13.04 10.76 -6.39
CA ILE A 150 -12.98 10.23 -5.02
C ILE A 150 -12.50 8.77 -5.07
N ALA A 151 -13.09 7.97 -5.97
CA ALA A 151 -12.72 6.57 -6.14
C ALA A 151 -11.22 6.40 -6.48
N GLU A 152 -10.66 7.27 -7.32
CA GLU A 152 -9.24 7.27 -7.68
C GLU A 152 -8.33 7.46 -6.48
N ALA A 153 -8.69 8.31 -5.51
CA ALA A 153 -7.92 8.50 -4.30
C ALA A 153 -7.88 7.20 -3.48
N TYR A 154 -9.02 6.55 -3.28
CA TYR A 154 -9.08 5.26 -2.59
C TYR A 154 -8.31 4.15 -3.33
N ILE A 155 -8.31 4.10 -4.67
CA ILE A 155 -7.47 3.13 -5.41
C ILE A 155 -5.97 3.37 -5.18
N LYS A 156 -5.52 4.62 -5.18
CA LYS A 156 -4.11 4.96 -4.92
C LYS A 156 -3.68 4.60 -3.50
N GLU A 157 -4.55 4.83 -2.52
CA GLU A 157 -4.33 4.39 -1.14
C GLU A 157 -4.29 2.87 -1.06
N SER A 158 -5.26 2.17 -1.66
CA SER A 158 -5.28 0.70 -1.70
C SER A 158 -3.98 0.11 -2.27
N HIS A 159 -3.53 0.64 -3.41
CA HIS A 159 -2.24 0.28 -4.04
C HIS A 159 -1.07 0.47 -3.08
N SER A 160 -0.98 1.65 -2.45
CA SER A 160 0.10 1.97 -1.50
C SER A 160 0.10 1.04 -0.28
N LYS A 161 -1.07 0.67 0.25
CA LYS A 161 -1.20 -0.25 1.39
C LYS A 161 -0.86 -1.69 1.00
N TYR A 162 -1.27 -2.18 -0.17
CA TYR A 162 -0.86 -3.51 -0.65
C TYR A 162 0.63 -3.58 -0.93
N LEU A 163 1.23 -2.50 -1.45
CA LEU A 163 2.68 -2.40 -1.63
C LEU A 163 3.42 -2.49 -0.29
N LEU A 164 2.96 -1.75 0.73
CA LEU A 164 3.52 -1.81 2.07
C LEU A 164 3.35 -3.18 2.73
N TRP A 165 2.25 -3.87 2.43
CA TRP A 165 2.01 -5.24 2.91
C TRP A 165 2.85 -6.30 2.15
N GLY A 166 3.42 -5.96 0.99
CA GLY A 166 4.24 -6.87 0.17
C GLY A 166 3.46 -7.70 -0.86
N ALA A 167 2.18 -7.40 -1.13
CA ALA A 167 1.38 -8.15 -2.10
C ALA A 167 1.58 -7.68 -3.54
N LEU A 168 2.78 -7.88 -4.07
CA LEU A 168 3.17 -7.40 -5.40
C LEU A 168 2.24 -7.85 -6.52
N SER A 169 1.77 -9.11 -6.50
CA SER A 169 0.81 -9.61 -7.49
C SER A 169 -0.53 -8.88 -7.43
N LYS A 170 -0.97 -8.45 -6.24
CA LYS A 170 -2.21 -7.68 -6.08
C LYS A 170 -2.02 -6.21 -6.46
N VAL A 171 -0.82 -5.65 -6.24
CA VAL A 171 -0.43 -4.32 -6.73
C VAL A 171 -0.50 -4.28 -8.26
N GLN A 172 0.15 -5.24 -8.93
CA GLN A 172 0.12 -5.37 -10.39
C GLN A 172 -1.31 -5.55 -10.93
N ASP A 173 -2.13 -6.34 -10.22
CA ASP A 173 -3.55 -6.50 -10.55
C ASP A 173 -4.33 -5.18 -10.52
N LEU A 174 -4.08 -4.29 -9.54
CA LEU A 174 -4.69 -2.96 -9.50
C LEU A 174 -4.22 -2.08 -10.67
N GLU A 175 -2.93 -2.12 -11.00
CA GLU A 175 -2.37 -1.35 -12.12
C GLU A 175 -2.98 -1.76 -13.47
N ILE A 176 -3.17 -3.07 -13.67
CA ILE A 176 -3.80 -3.63 -14.87
C ILE A 176 -5.30 -3.27 -14.93
N ARG A 177 -6.01 -3.30 -13.80
CA ARG A 177 -7.47 -3.01 -13.75
C ARG A 177 -7.78 -1.53 -13.90
N TYR A 178 -6.91 -0.66 -13.42
CA TYR A 178 -7.12 0.79 -13.43
C TYR A 178 -6.02 1.53 -14.22
N PRO A 179 -5.82 1.21 -15.51
CA PRO A 179 -4.74 1.78 -16.29
C PRO A 179 -4.85 3.31 -16.38
N GLN A 180 -6.04 3.88 -16.38
CA GLN A 180 -6.23 5.34 -16.37
C GLN A 180 -5.69 6.04 -15.13
N ILE A 181 -5.59 5.33 -14.00
CA ILE A 181 -5.10 5.86 -12.72
C ILE A 181 -3.57 5.77 -12.66
N PHE A 182 -3.01 4.69 -13.22
CA PHE A 182 -1.59 4.36 -13.10
C PHE A 182 -0.75 4.67 -14.36
N LYS A 183 -1.35 4.78 -15.56
CA LYS A 183 -0.64 5.16 -16.81
C LYS A 183 -0.20 6.62 -16.87
N ILE A 184 -0.83 7.50 -16.09
CA ILE A 184 -0.35 8.90 -15.94
C ILE A 184 1.05 8.92 -15.30
N TYR A 185 1.47 7.83 -14.65
CA TYR A 185 2.81 7.65 -14.12
C TYR A 185 3.79 6.95 -15.08
N GLN A 186 3.37 6.55 -16.28
CA GLN A 186 4.21 5.82 -17.25
C GLN A 186 4.57 6.63 -18.52
N ASN A 187 4.03 7.84 -18.72
CA ASN A 187 4.10 8.56 -20.00
C ASN A 187 5.11 9.74 -20.05
N ASP A 188 6.31 9.62 -19.47
CA ASP A 188 7.37 10.65 -19.68
C ASP A 188 8.81 10.10 -19.68
N TYR A 189 9.02 8.82 -20.04
CA TYR A 189 10.38 8.29 -20.24
C TYR A 189 10.49 7.46 -21.52
N ASP A 190 10.32 8.12 -22.66
CA ASP A 190 10.93 7.65 -23.91
C ASP A 190 12.39 8.11 -23.93
N PHE A 191 13.31 7.18 -23.65
CA PHE A 191 14.74 7.35 -23.88
C PHE A 191 15.00 7.34 -25.39
N ASN A 192 14.79 8.47 -26.06
CA ASN A 192 15.36 8.73 -27.37
C ASN A 192 16.60 9.62 -27.21
N THR A 193 17.76 8.95 -27.18
CA THR A 193 19.05 9.57 -27.43
C THR A 193 19.03 10.20 -28.82
N ASN A 194 19.47 11.47 -28.90
CA ASN A 194 19.58 12.32 -30.09
C ASN A 194 18.38 13.24 -30.30
N GLU A 195 18.36 14.41 -29.62
CA GLU A 195 18.30 15.67 -30.34
C GLU A 195 18.60 16.90 -29.46
N THR A 196 19.13 17.91 -30.14
CA THR A 196 19.87 19.08 -29.69
C THR A 196 19.04 20.07 -28.86
N ILE A 197 19.64 20.60 -27.81
CA ILE A 197 19.08 21.61 -26.90
C ILE A 197 18.79 22.92 -27.65
N ARG A 198 17.51 23.33 -27.70
CA ARG A 198 17.09 24.73 -27.93
C ARG A 198 15.87 25.09 -27.09
N SER A 199 16.16 25.61 -25.90
CA SER A 199 15.58 26.77 -25.23
C SER A 199 14.06 27.09 -25.33
N VAL A 200 13.46 27.22 -24.14
CA VAL A 200 12.61 28.34 -23.63
C VAL A 200 11.25 27.93 -23.03
N SER A 201 11.12 28.27 -21.73
CA SER A 201 9.95 28.77 -20.98
C SER A 201 9.17 27.86 -20.02
N THR A 202 9.46 28.10 -18.73
CA THR A 202 8.53 28.32 -17.61
C THR A 202 7.28 27.45 -17.49
N SER A 203 7.37 26.44 -16.63
CA SER A 203 6.34 26.16 -15.63
C SER A 203 6.96 25.50 -14.40
N LYS A 204 6.53 25.97 -13.22
CA LYS A 204 7.03 25.58 -11.91
C LYS A 204 6.59 24.15 -11.58
N SER A 205 7.59 23.29 -11.35
CA SER A 205 7.69 22.32 -10.25
C SER A 205 6.51 21.36 -10.00
N ASN A 206 6.28 20.41 -10.91
CA ASN A 206 5.45 19.24 -10.59
C ASN A 206 6.10 17.88 -10.92
N LEU A 207 7.42 17.83 -11.17
CA LEU A 207 8.05 16.66 -11.80
C LEU A 207 9.31 16.11 -11.10
N SER A 208 9.35 16.06 -9.76
CA SER A 208 10.56 15.55 -9.09
C SER A 208 10.38 14.73 -7.79
N LYS A 209 9.16 14.31 -7.41
CA LYS A 209 8.96 13.59 -6.13
C LYS A 209 8.22 12.25 -6.20
N LEU A 210 7.52 11.96 -7.30
CA LEU A 210 6.66 10.77 -7.39
C LEU A 210 7.38 9.52 -7.91
N ASP A 211 8.47 9.67 -8.66
CA ASP A 211 9.16 8.54 -9.30
C ASP A 211 10.29 7.94 -8.45
N SER A 212 11.04 8.76 -7.70
CA SER A 212 12.16 8.26 -6.88
C SER A 212 11.70 7.45 -5.66
N LEU A 213 10.52 7.73 -5.10
CA LEU A 213 9.97 7.02 -3.93
C LEU A 213 9.38 5.65 -4.26
N THR A 214 8.88 5.47 -5.47
CA THR A 214 8.29 4.20 -5.92
C THR A 214 9.38 3.21 -6.34
N ILE A 215 10.41 3.72 -7.01
CA ILE A 215 11.64 2.96 -7.34
C ILE A 215 12.38 2.55 -6.05
N LEU A 216 12.46 3.41 -5.04
CA LEU A 216 13.05 3.09 -3.72
C LEU A 216 12.32 1.94 -3.01
N LYS A 217 10.98 1.93 -3.02
CA LYS A 217 10.19 0.91 -2.31
C LYS A 217 10.15 -0.43 -3.03
N ALA A 218 10.13 -0.44 -4.36
CA ALA A 218 10.25 -1.66 -5.14
C ALA A 218 11.64 -2.30 -4.98
N SER A 219 12.70 -1.50 -4.93
CA SER A 219 14.07 -1.99 -4.77
C SER A 219 14.36 -2.55 -3.37
N GLN A 220 13.69 -2.02 -2.34
CA GLN A 220 13.80 -2.50 -0.95
C GLN A 220 13.02 -3.81 -0.73
N ALA A 221 11.92 -4.03 -1.45
CA ALA A 221 11.16 -5.27 -1.41
C ALA A 221 11.83 -6.44 -2.16
N ILE A 222 12.71 -6.15 -3.13
CA ILE A 222 13.45 -7.18 -3.89
C ILE A 222 14.71 -7.67 -3.16
N SER A 223 15.26 -6.89 -2.22
CA SER A 223 16.57 -7.17 -1.59
C SER A 223 16.48 -7.98 -0.29
N GLU A 224 15.39 -8.71 -0.06
CA GLU A 224 15.21 -9.56 1.12
C GLU A 224 16.08 -10.82 1.15
N GLU A 225 16.77 -11.21 0.08
CA GLU A 225 17.81 -12.23 0.17
C GLU A 225 19.04 -11.87 -0.68
N ILE A 226 20.02 -11.25 -0.01
CA ILE A 226 21.43 -11.09 -0.41
C ILE A 226 21.68 -9.89 -1.37
N VAL A 227 22.41 -8.90 -0.84
CA VAL A 227 23.06 -7.75 -1.52
C VAL A 227 22.38 -6.36 -1.51
N LEU A 228 21.99 -5.88 -0.33
CA LEU A 228 21.67 -4.46 -0.07
C LEU A 228 22.81 -3.50 -0.49
N ASP A 229 24.06 -3.93 -0.29
CA ASP A 229 25.25 -3.10 -0.46
C ASP A 229 25.50 -2.69 -1.92
N LYS A 230 25.28 -3.62 -2.87
CA LYS A 230 25.43 -3.33 -4.32
C LYS A 230 24.30 -2.48 -4.86
N LEU A 231 23.12 -2.55 -4.24
CA LEU A 231 22.00 -1.68 -4.63
C LEU A 231 22.28 -0.24 -4.21
N LEU A 232 22.71 -0.05 -2.96
CA LEU A 232 23.05 1.27 -2.44
C LEU A 232 24.24 1.88 -3.20
N ASP A 233 25.22 1.07 -3.59
CA ASP A 233 26.36 1.49 -4.44
C ASP A 233 25.89 2.08 -5.77
N LYS A 234 25.04 1.33 -6.50
CA LYS A 234 24.52 1.77 -7.80
C LYS A 234 23.66 3.03 -7.69
N LEU A 235 22.82 3.12 -6.66
CA LEU A 235 21.97 4.30 -6.44
C LEU A 235 22.79 5.55 -6.13
N MET A 236 23.80 5.42 -5.28
CA MET A 236 24.68 6.54 -4.94
C MET A 236 25.46 7.04 -6.16
N LYS A 237 25.97 6.15 -7.01
CA LYS A 237 26.64 6.52 -8.27
C LYS A 237 25.72 7.33 -9.18
N ILE A 238 24.48 6.86 -9.41
CA ILE A 238 23.49 7.56 -10.24
C ILE A 238 23.16 8.95 -9.67
N LEU A 239 22.98 9.05 -8.35
CA LEU A 239 22.65 10.33 -7.71
C LEU A 239 23.81 11.32 -7.76
N ILE A 240 25.05 10.85 -7.61
CA ILE A 240 26.26 11.67 -7.71
C ILE A 240 26.43 12.19 -9.15
N GLU A 241 26.28 11.31 -10.15
CA GLU A 241 26.35 11.66 -11.57
C GLU A 241 25.24 12.65 -11.97
N SER A 242 24.00 12.39 -11.58
CA SER A 242 22.85 13.25 -11.89
C SER A 242 22.93 14.62 -11.20
N ALA A 243 23.59 14.71 -10.04
CA ALA A 243 23.82 15.97 -9.34
C ALA A 243 25.07 16.71 -9.83
N GLY A 244 25.89 16.09 -10.70
CA GLY A 244 27.21 16.61 -11.09
C GLY A 244 28.17 16.72 -9.90
N ALA A 245 27.96 15.93 -8.85
CA ALA A 245 28.75 15.94 -7.63
C ALA A 245 29.97 15.03 -7.78
N GLN A 246 31.03 15.26 -6.99
CA GLN A 246 32.20 14.38 -6.93
C GLN A 246 32.07 13.32 -5.82
N THR A 247 31.22 13.58 -4.84
CA THR A 247 31.01 12.74 -3.65
C THR A 247 29.56 12.83 -3.20
N GLY A 248 29.01 11.73 -2.71
CA GLY A 248 27.69 11.65 -2.09
C GLY A 248 27.75 10.86 -0.78
N ALA A 249 26.92 11.26 0.19
CA ALA A 249 26.78 10.55 1.46
C ALA A 249 25.30 10.36 1.82
N LEU A 250 24.97 9.17 2.34
CA LEU A 250 23.66 8.85 2.90
C LEU A 250 23.68 9.10 4.40
N ILE A 251 22.82 10.00 4.85
CA ILE A 251 22.67 10.39 6.26
C ILE A 251 21.29 9.97 6.73
N LEU A 252 21.24 9.24 7.85
CA LEU A 252 19.99 8.90 8.53
C LEU A 252 19.90 9.67 9.86
N SER A 253 18.69 10.09 10.19
CA SER A 253 18.39 10.69 11.50
C SER A 253 17.84 9.61 12.43
N ARG A 254 18.59 9.24 13.48
CA ARG A 254 18.17 8.29 14.53
C ARG A 254 18.28 8.96 15.90
N GLU A 255 17.21 8.91 16.69
CA GLU A 255 17.18 9.47 18.06
C GLU A 255 17.67 10.93 18.18
N SER A 256 17.39 11.77 17.17
CA SER A 256 17.84 13.16 17.06
C SER A 256 19.35 13.36 16.81
N GLN A 257 20.07 12.31 16.46
CA GLN A 257 21.46 12.34 15.98
C GLN A 257 21.51 11.98 14.50
N LEU A 258 22.38 12.66 13.75
CA LEU A 258 22.59 12.41 12.34
C LEU A 258 23.79 11.47 12.18
N GLU A 259 23.55 10.35 11.52
CA GLU A 259 24.55 9.29 11.31
C GLU A 259 24.82 9.11 9.82
N ILE A 260 26.10 9.03 9.44
CA ILE A 260 26.47 8.63 8.09
C ILE A 260 26.44 7.11 8.03
N VAL A 261 25.62 6.59 7.11
CA VAL A 261 25.44 5.14 6.93
C VAL A 261 26.16 4.65 5.68
N ALA A 262 26.33 5.52 4.68
CA ALA A 262 27.13 5.21 3.50
C ALA A 262 27.75 6.46 2.87
N SER A 263 28.90 6.30 2.23
CA SER A 263 29.50 7.31 1.36
C SER A 263 30.04 6.70 0.08
N SER A 264 29.96 7.46 -1.01
CA SER A 264 30.49 7.07 -2.32
C SER A 264 31.15 8.28 -2.97
N SER A 265 32.28 8.07 -3.63
CA SER A 265 32.92 9.06 -4.50
C SER A 265 32.92 8.55 -5.93
N ILE A 266 32.95 9.47 -6.90
CA ILE A 266 32.99 9.13 -8.33
C ILE A 266 34.31 8.45 -8.74
N ASP A 267 35.39 8.69 -7.98
CA ASP A 267 36.72 8.11 -8.22
C ASP A 267 36.93 6.75 -7.52
N SER A 268 36.00 6.33 -6.65
CA SER A 268 36.09 5.08 -5.90
C SER A 268 35.04 4.08 -6.38
N ASP A 269 35.49 2.91 -6.85
CA ASP A 269 34.59 1.89 -7.41
C ASP A 269 33.67 1.21 -6.40
N ASN A 270 33.91 1.38 -5.10
CA ASN A 270 33.18 0.67 -4.04
C ASN A 270 32.53 1.62 -3.03
N LEU A 271 31.24 1.41 -2.77
CA LEU A 271 30.52 1.96 -1.62
C LEU A 271 31.22 1.63 -0.30
N THR A 272 31.56 2.66 0.46
CA THR A 272 31.99 2.49 1.85
C THR A 272 30.77 2.57 2.76
N LEU A 273 30.41 1.44 3.36
CA LEU A 273 29.41 1.37 4.42
C LEU A 273 30.09 1.70 5.73
N HIS A 274 29.46 2.62 6.48
CA HIS A 274 29.97 3.03 7.78
C HIS A 274 29.09 2.41 8.86
N PRO A 275 29.68 1.85 9.94
CA PRO A 275 28.92 1.47 11.12
C PRO A 275 28.50 2.74 11.87
N SER A 276 27.48 3.43 11.34
CA SER A 276 26.82 4.60 11.94
C SER A 276 27.77 5.56 12.65
N ILE A 277 28.57 6.31 11.88
CA ILE A 277 29.50 7.29 12.44
C ILE A 277 28.73 8.60 12.70
N PRO A 278 28.77 9.15 13.93
CA PRO A 278 28.20 10.46 14.21
C PRO A 278 28.86 11.53 13.34
N ILE A 279 28.06 12.41 12.73
CA ILE A 279 28.54 13.45 11.82
C ILE A 279 29.59 14.38 12.47
N GLU A 280 29.61 14.51 13.80
CA GLU A 280 30.56 15.34 14.54
C GLU A 280 32.01 14.82 14.52
N GLN A 281 32.21 13.54 14.20
CA GLN A 281 33.54 12.89 14.26
C GLN A 281 34.17 12.69 12.88
N THR A 282 33.55 13.18 11.80
CA THR A 282 33.98 12.93 10.42
C THR A 282 34.34 14.19 9.65
N SER A 283 35.41 14.13 8.86
CA SER A 283 35.81 15.18 7.91
C SER A 283 35.21 14.97 6.50
N LEU A 284 34.42 13.92 6.31
CA LEU A 284 33.85 13.54 5.00
C LEU A 284 32.76 14.48 4.50
N VAL A 285 32.10 15.22 5.40
CA VAL A 285 31.00 16.11 5.03
C VAL A 285 31.00 17.40 5.86
N PRO A 286 30.60 18.55 5.29
CA PRO A 286 30.50 19.80 6.04
C PRO A 286 29.33 19.79 7.04
N VAL A 287 29.63 19.50 8.31
CA VAL A 287 28.66 19.38 9.41
C VAL A 287 27.75 20.59 9.56
N SER A 288 28.29 21.80 9.36
CA SER A 288 27.56 23.07 9.52
C SER A 288 26.47 23.26 8.48
N ILE A 289 26.68 22.80 7.25
CA ILE A 289 25.74 22.92 6.14
C ILE A 289 24.65 21.86 6.27
N ILE A 290 25.02 20.64 6.65
CA ILE A 290 24.06 19.55 6.89
C ILE A 290 23.15 19.87 8.07
N SER A 291 23.70 20.38 9.18
CA SER A 291 22.91 20.79 10.35
C SER A 291 21.95 21.93 10.02
N TYR A 292 22.35 22.82 9.11
CA TYR A 292 21.50 23.90 8.62
C TYR A 292 20.35 23.38 7.75
N VAL A 293 20.65 22.52 6.76
CA VAL A 293 19.64 21.90 5.88
C VAL A 293 18.67 21.00 6.65
N ALA A 294 19.18 20.22 7.62
CA ALA A 294 18.35 19.36 8.46
C ALA A 294 17.32 20.15 9.29
N ARG A 295 17.72 21.33 9.79
CA ARG A 295 16.82 22.24 10.53
C ARG A 295 15.89 23.03 9.62
N ALA A 296 16.38 23.46 8.45
CA ALA A 296 15.62 24.30 7.51
C ALA A 296 14.65 23.50 6.61
N GLN A 297 14.89 22.20 6.42
CA GLN A 297 14.11 21.32 5.51
C GLN A 297 14.04 21.85 4.06
N GLU A 298 14.99 22.69 3.65
CA GLU A 298 15.05 23.32 2.32
C GLU A 298 16.37 23.03 1.62
N ASN A 299 16.34 22.94 0.29
CA ASN A 299 17.52 22.69 -0.53
C ASN A 299 18.50 23.86 -0.45
N TYR A 300 19.72 23.62 0.03
CA TYR A 300 20.74 24.66 0.15
C TYR A 300 21.86 24.44 -0.87
N CYS A 301 22.04 25.42 -1.77
CA CYS A 301 23.09 25.41 -2.78
C CYS A 301 24.14 26.48 -2.46
N ILE A 302 25.38 26.07 -2.20
CA ILE A 302 26.50 27.00 -2.02
C ILE A 302 27.15 27.24 -3.36
N LYS A 303 27.10 28.48 -3.85
CA LYS A 303 27.88 28.89 -5.02
C LYS A 303 29.31 29.16 -4.57
N LYS A 304 30.28 28.46 -5.16
CA LYS A 304 31.71 28.76 -4.98
C LYS A 304 31.97 30.19 -5.44
N ARG A 305 32.48 31.05 -4.55
CA ARG A 305 33.08 32.33 -4.96
C ARG A 305 34.43 32.00 -5.60
N ASN A 306 34.66 32.52 -6.81
CA ASN A 306 35.98 32.54 -7.44
C ASN A 306 36.98 33.27 -6.54
#